data_AF-A0AAV9ZPB1-F1
#
_entry.id   AF-A0AAV9ZPB1-F1
#
_cell.length_a   1.000
_cell.length_b   1.000
_cell.length_c   1.000
_cell.angle_alpha   90.00
_cell.angle_beta   90.00
_cell.angle_gamma   90.00
#
_symmetry.space_group_name_H-M   'P 1'
#
loop_
_entity.id
_entity.type
_entity.pdbx_description
1 polymer ?
#
loop_
_entity_poly.entity_id
_entity_poly.type
_entity_poly.pdbx_seq_one_letter_code
_entity_poly.pdbx_strand_id
1 'polypeptide(L)'
;MAPTPANSAPFPRYSSMRQNWMAGYYELPQVYSGMSFELQRVRTITSRIVKRNGQVWELWSPNSNQAPFLPKCRAPGYIPSLPIDPGARRYDGHFGRFDCLYSPQYSAADIPHWPFLRRPHLVSSNDFAYPAYEPLMRRWEVNPSDPRIGRFRPEYLEAVSALGRDLDAYMNAAQSRFRRDSLTWALRPQYADAAKIAELARVEYWWEAVDKGMGVQRGLREKEGWLTMIDTREALNPLSLEQLRGLEFPRADERYIGVWVNRLHEGTVLRFLYAGIPCFIAHSYASEDRTRADARPQVHFHSDFVIGTDLVPSLREGPYQQLARQDAERLDALERSVEGVGRPAAAIPEDEQRSSSLYLEQLGLCIASRPSAPFKLDGWRSKREKAPSAGSSGPSEGSFSFSAPLLTFPSEDRAGAERAKEDRYAHQEPEKRSVHASRVEWIVPPRVAPRRDRSWTRYELDYTDSGREAFIYRGRKYKILKEEEWFDREKGRRIYFDDFQVPPGVVNSDVWGAPVPHFPFITVDGNKEVMALPSYWMYPSRHPRPLDVGRPAIPPEPEELPYKDG
;
A
#
# COMPACT_ATOMS: atom_id res chain seq x y z
N MET A 1 48.64 0.96 38.01
CA MET A 1 48.19 0.49 36.69
C MET A 1 46.68 0.35 36.74
N ALA A 2 45.95 1.22 36.05
CA ALA A 2 44.51 1.08 35.91
C ALA A 2 44.20 -0.16 35.05
N PRO A 3 43.13 -0.91 35.33
CA PRO A 3 42.78 -2.09 34.54
C PRO A 3 42.42 -1.65 33.12
N THR A 4 43.12 -2.24 32.14
CA THR A 4 42.79 -2.14 30.72
C THR A 4 41.32 -2.56 30.53
N PRO A 5 40.47 -1.76 29.87
CA PRO A 5 39.09 -2.16 29.64
C PRO A 5 39.09 -3.45 28.82
N ALA A 6 38.27 -4.41 29.26
CA ALA A 6 38.08 -5.69 28.59
C ALA A 6 37.85 -5.48 27.09
N ASN A 7 38.60 -6.22 26.27
CA ASN A 7 38.43 -6.30 24.81
C ASN A 7 36.94 -6.40 24.47
N SER A 8 36.34 -5.30 24.00
CA SER A 8 35.03 -5.34 23.39
C SER A 8 35.12 -6.30 22.20
N ALA A 9 34.16 -7.22 22.08
CA ALA A 9 34.09 -8.11 20.93
C ALA A 9 34.18 -7.29 19.62
N PRO A 10 34.88 -7.79 18.59
CA PRO A 10 35.03 -7.06 17.34
C PRO A 10 33.66 -6.75 16.75
N PHE A 11 33.41 -5.47 16.46
CA PHE A 11 32.19 -5.02 15.78
C PHE A 11 32.30 -5.28 14.27
N PRO A 12 31.18 -5.56 13.57
CA PRO A 12 31.19 -5.75 12.12
C PRO A 12 31.72 -4.49 11.39
N ARG A 13 32.38 -4.62 10.23
CA ARG A 13 32.80 -3.46 9.43
C ARG A 13 32.34 -3.56 7.98
N TYR A 14 32.07 -2.42 7.35
CA TYR A 14 31.69 -2.38 5.95
C TYR A 14 32.91 -2.39 5.02
N SER A 15 32.84 -3.20 3.97
CA SER A 15 33.83 -3.18 2.88
C SER A 15 33.40 -2.32 1.68
N SER A 16 32.14 -1.87 1.62
CA SER A 16 31.57 -1.01 0.58
C SER A 16 31.15 0.35 1.13
N MET A 17 31.17 1.38 0.28
CA MET A 17 30.62 2.69 0.62
C MET A 17 29.10 2.61 0.78
N ARG A 18 28.57 3.31 1.78
CA ARG A 18 27.13 3.36 2.09
C ARG A 18 26.73 4.76 2.51
N GLN A 19 25.47 5.08 2.32
CA GLN A 19 24.87 6.35 2.71
C GLN A 19 24.55 6.39 4.21
N ASN A 20 24.68 7.58 4.78
CA ASN A 20 24.31 7.89 6.15
C ASN A 20 22.81 7.65 6.42
N TRP A 21 22.42 7.41 7.67
CA TRP A 21 21.04 7.21 8.11
C TRP A 21 20.11 8.42 7.89
N MET A 22 20.67 9.62 7.66
CA MET A 22 19.86 10.80 7.30
C MET A 22 19.64 10.96 5.79
N ALA A 23 20.28 10.15 4.96
CA ALA A 23 20.17 10.29 3.51
C ALA A 23 18.71 10.16 3.03
N GLY A 24 18.26 11.15 2.24
CA GLY A 24 16.89 11.24 1.72
C GLY A 24 15.85 11.87 2.66
N TYR A 25 16.18 12.13 3.93
CA TYR A 25 15.27 12.78 4.89
C TYR A 25 15.31 14.30 4.88
N TYR A 26 16.37 14.89 4.31
CA TYR A 26 16.51 16.33 4.19
C TYR A 26 15.68 16.92 3.05
N GLU A 27 15.15 16.12 2.14
CA GLU A 27 14.35 16.65 1.04
C GLU A 27 12.95 17.07 1.51
N LEU A 28 12.40 18.11 0.87
CA LEU A 28 11.03 18.53 1.17
C LEU A 28 10.03 17.43 0.77
N PRO A 29 9.05 17.11 1.62
CA PRO A 29 8.00 16.17 1.27
C PRO A 29 7.03 16.77 0.26
N GLN A 30 6.25 15.89 -0.38
CA GLN A 30 5.12 16.31 -1.19
C GLN A 30 3.89 16.32 -0.31
N VAL A 31 3.25 17.48 -0.18
CA VAL A 31 2.05 17.63 0.66
C VAL A 31 0.82 17.72 -0.21
N TYR A 32 -0.11 16.80 0.01
CA TYR A 32 -1.46 16.90 -0.56
C TYR A 32 -2.38 17.50 0.48
N SER A 33 -2.72 18.78 0.34
CA SER A 33 -3.56 19.48 1.32
C SER A 33 -5.05 19.14 1.23
N GLY A 34 -5.51 18.57 0.12
CA GLY A 34 -6.93 18.27 -0.10
C GLY A 34 -7.43 17.07 0.69
N MET A 35 -8.67 17.15 1.18
CA MET A 35 -9.52 16.01 1.55
C MET A 35 -10.84 16.17 0.81
N SER A 36 -11.33 15.11 0.17
CA SER A 36 -12.57 15.15 -0.63
C SER A 36 -13.85 14.97 0.21
N PHE A 37 -13.72 14.73 1.51
CA PHE A 37 -14.82 14.43 2.41
C PHE A 37 -14.49 14.87 3.84
N GLU A 38 -15.50 14.86 4.71
CA GLU A 38 -15.38 15.24 6.11
C GLU A 38 -15.39 14.00 7.01
N LEU A 39 -14.37 13.82 7.86
CA LEU A 39 -14.46 12.84 8.97
C LEU A 39 -15.39 13.40 10.04
N GLN A 40 -16.56 12.82 10.14
CA GLN A 40 -17.48 13.09 11.24
C GLN A 40 -17.01 12.36 12.50
N ARG A 41 -17.29 12.90 13.70
CA ARG A 41 -17.09 12.19 14.99
C ARG A 41 -15.64 11.99 15.44
N VAL A 42 -14.71 12.81 14.96
CA VAL A 42 -13.38 12.91 15.58
C VAL A 42 -13.53 13.51 16.98
N ARG A 43 -13.00 12.84 18.00
CA ARG A 43 -13.05 13.30 19.41
C ARG A 43 -11.77 13.98 19.86
N THR A 44 -10.64 13.51 19.35
CA THR A 44 -9.31 13.98 19.70
C THR A 44 -8.47 14.07 18.46
N ILE A 45 -7.68 15.14 18.35
CA ILE A 45 -6.67 15.30 17.30
C ILE A 45 -5.31 15.36 17.98
N THR A 46 -4.35 14.64 17.41
CA THR A 46 -2.93 14.91 17.64
C THR A 46 -2.43 15.69 16.45
N SER A 47 -1.80 16.85 16.65
CA SER A 47 -1.19 17.61 15.55
C SER A 47 0.21 18.14 15.90
N ARG A 48 1.00 18.35 14.86
CA ARG A 48 2.30 19.03 14.92
C ARG A 48 2.43 19.98 13.74
N ILE A 49 3.05 21.14 13.98
CA ILE A 49 3.30 22.13 12.94
C ILE A 49 4.78 22.14 12.56
N VAL A 50 5.04 22.10 11.26
CA VAL A 50 6.38 22.16 10.67
C VAL A 50 6.51 23.47 9.89
N LYS A 51 7.59 24.21 10.12
CA LYS A 51 7.92 25.46 9.41
C LYS A 51 9.30 25.33 8.79
N ARG A 52 9.35 25.33 7.46
CA ARG A 52 10.60 25.15 6.69
C ARG A 52 10.55 25.93 5.38
N ASN A 53 11.65 26.59 5.02
CA ASN A 53 11.76 27.42 3.81
C ASN A 53 10.62 28.44 3.65
N GLY A 54 10.19 29.03 4.77
CA GLY A 54 9.08 29.99 4.80
C GLY A 54 7.69 29.38 4.68
N GLN A 55 7.54 28.10 4.33
CA GLN A 55 6.27 27.39 4.28
C GLN A 55 5.90 26.79 5.64
N VAL A 56 4.60 26.62 5.89
CA VAL A 56 4.06 26.09 7.14
C VAL A 56 3.11 24.93 6.81
N TRP A 57 3.27 23.83 7.52
CA TRP A 57 2.45 22.63 7.37
C TRP A 57 1.93 22.16 8.72
N GLU A 58 0.69 21.67 8.75
CA GLU A 58 0.13 20.95 9.89
C GLU A 58 -0.03 19.49 9.52
N LEU A 59 0.57 18.62 10.33
CA LEU A 59 0.45 17.18 10.23
C LEU A 59 -0.36 16.70 11.41
N TRP A 60 -1.44 15.97 11.16
CA TRP A 60 -2.36 15.59 12.22
C TRP A 60 -2.98 14.20 12.03
N SER A 61 -3.48 13.64 13.12
CA SER A 61 -4.20 12.37 13.14
C SER A 61 -5.50 12.47 13.93
N PRO A 62 -6.61 11.91 13.42
CA PRO A 62 -7.87 11.82 14.16
C PRO A 62 -7.93 10.66 15.16
N ASN A 63 -7.01 9.68 15.10
CA ASN A 63 -7.10 8.46 15.90
C ASN A 63 -5.79 7.97 16.51
N SER A 64 -4.64 8.58 16.21
CA SER A 64 -3.33 8.17 16.70
C SER A 64 -2.59 9.31 17.42
N ASN A 65 -1.73 8.94 18.36
CA ASN A 65 -0.78 9.85 19.02
C ASN A 65 0.61 9.86 18.36
N GLN A 66 0.79 9.13 17.26
CA GLN A 66 2.07 9.09 16.56
C GLN A 66 2.41 10.43 15.91
N ALA A 67 3.69 10.73 15.86
CA ALA A 67 4.25 11.86 15.12
C ALA A 67 5.11 11.34 13.96
N PRO A 68 4.52 10.76 12.89
CA PRO A 68 5.31 10.16 11.83
C PRO A 68 5.93 11.21 10.92
N PHE A 69 7.04 10.83 10.28
CA PHE A 69 7.61 11.56 9.16
C PHE A 69 6.68 11.50 7.95
N LEU A 70 6.55 12.63 7.23
CA LEU A 70 5.80 12.70 5.98
C LEU A 70 6.77 12.44 4.82
N PRO A 71 6.62 11.34 4.05
CA PRO A 71 7.46 11.09 2.89
C PRO A 71 7.00 11.85 1.66
N LYS A 72 7.80 11.80 0.60
CA LYS A 72 7.36 12.15 -0.76
C LYS A 72 6.52 11.00 -1.33
N CYS A 73 5.77 11.23 -2.40
CA CYS A 73 5.17 10.13 -3.15
C CYS A 73 6.25 9.33 -3.87
N ARG A 74 6.15 8.01 -3.80
CA ARG A 74 6.99 7.16 -4.64
C ARG A 74 6.57 7.30 -6.10
N ALA A 75 7.52 7.02 -7.00
CA ALA A 75 7.20 6.83 -8.39
C ALA A 75 6.30 5.59 -8.57
N PRO A 76 5.35 5.61 -9.52
CA PRO A 76 4.61 4.41 -9.92
C PRO A 76 5.57 3.24 -10.19
N GLY A 77 5.23 2.04 -9.71
CA GLY A 77 6.08 0.85 -9.85
C GLY A 77 7.30 0.79 -8.93
N TYR A 78 7.53 1.79 -8.06
CA TYR A 78 8.57 1.69 -7.05
C TYR A 78 8.18 0.64 -6.00
N ILE A 79 8.91 -0.48 -5.99
CA ILE A 79 8.77 -1.52 -4.99
C ILE A 79 10.06 -1.55 -4.17
N PRO A 80 10.02 -1.23 -2.87
CA PRO A 80 11.22 -1.21 -2.03
C PRO A 80 11.90 -2.59 -1.94
N SER A 81 11.22 -3.70 -2.22
CA SER A 81 11.81 -5.04 -2.09
C SER A 81 12.84 -5.44 -3.17
N LEU A 82 13.07 -4.61 -4.19
CA LEU A 82 14.05 -4.86 -5.25
C LEU A 82 15.39 -4.17 -4.94
N PRO A 83 16.53 -4.76 -5.32
CA PRO A 83 17.83 -4.31 -4.87
C PRO A 83 18.03 -2.84 -5.24
N ILE A 84 18.26 -2.03 -4.20
CA ILE A 84 18.67 -0.65 -4.39
C ILE A 84 19.94 -0.65 -5.24
N ASP A 85 20.02 0.30 -6.16
CA ASP A 85 21.28 0.85 -6.65
C ASP A 85 22.34 0.81 -5.53
N PRO A 86 23.49 0.12 -5.73
CA PRO A 86 24.59 0.11 -4.77
C PRO A 86 24.92 1.50 -4.20
N GLY A 87 24.78 2.58 -4.98
CA GLY A 87 25.02 3.96 -4.55
C GLY A 87 23.99 4.55 -3.58
N ALA A 88 22.82 3.93 -3.44
CA ALA A 88 21.74 4.36 -2.55
C ALA A 88 21.57 3.46 -1.31
N ARG A 89 22.47 2.48 -1.12
CA ARG A 89 22.46 1.59 0.05
C ARG A 89 22.90 2.32 1.31
N ARG A 90 22.16 2.10 2.40
CA ARG A 90 22.43 2.72 3.70
C ARG A 90 23.09 1.74 4.68
N TYR A 91 23.75 2.29 5.70
CA TYR A 91 24.41 1.54 6.77
C TYR A 91 23.44 0.72 7.65
N ASP A 92 22.15 1.00 7.60
CA ASP A 92 21.09 0.31 8.34
C ASP A 92 20.24 -0.59 7.43
N GLY A 93 20.53 -0.64 6.12
CA GLY A 93 19.72 -1.32 5.11
C GLY A 93 18.33 -0.70 4.91
N HIS A 94 18.10 0.49 5.45
CA HIS A 94 16.86 1.25 5.28
C HIS A 94 16.79 1.91 3.91
N PHE A 95 15.59 2.14 3.38
CA PHE A 95 15.37 2.78 2.07
C PHE A 95 15.07 4.28 2.16
N GLY A 96 15.67 4.96 3.15
CA GLY A 96 15.34 6.33 3.51
C GLY A 96 13.82 6.58 3.65
N ARG A 97 13.37 7.78 3.30
CA ARG A 97 11.96 8.20 3.42
C ARG A 97 10.90 7.25 2.80
N PHE A 98 11.25 6.43 1.82
CA PHE A 98 10.32 5.52 1.15
C PHE A 98 10.25 4.13 1.79
N ASP A 99 10.92 3.95 2.92
CA ASP A 99 10.87 2.71 3.66
C ASP A 99 9.55 2.58 4.44
N CYS A 100 8.66 1.74 3.91
CA CYS A 100 7.36 1.42 4.49
C CYS A 100 7.44 0.75 5.87
N LEU A 101 8.61 0.28 6.29
CA LEU A 101 8.80 -0.38 7.57
C LEU A 101 9.00 0.60 8.74
N TYR A 102 9.20 1.88 8.46
CA TYR A 102 9.54 2.91 9.45
C TYR A 102 8.76 4.21 9.27
N SER A 103 8.41 4.57 8.04
CA SER A 103 7.62 5.77 7.75
C SER A 103 6.31 5.37 7.08
N PRO A 104 5.14 5.83 7.59
CA PRO A 104 3.90 5.65 6.88
C PRO A 104 3.97 6.31 5.51
N GLN A 105 3.46 5.61 4.51
CA GLN A 105 3.47 6.04 3.12
C GLN A 105 2.08 6.52 2.73
N TYR A 106 2.00 7.23 1.60
CA TYR A 106 0.72 7.40 0.94
C TYR A 106 0.19 6.04 0.48
N SER A 107 -1.11 5.82 0.68
CA SER A 107 -1.77 4.59 0.25
C SER A 107 -1.64 4.43 -1.27
N ALA A 108 -1.48 3.19 -1.72
CA ALA A 108 -1.46 2.86 -3.13
C ALA A 108 -2.03 1.47 -3.39
N ALA A 109 -2.66 1.30 -4.55
CA ALA A 109 -3.46 0.12 -4.90
C ALA A 109 -2.63 -1.16 -5.06
N ASP A 110 -1.38 -1.04 -5.52
CA ASP A 110 -0.42 -2.13 -5.74
C ASP A 110 0.24 -2.66 -4.46
N ILE A 111 0.10 -1.96 -3.33
CA ILE A 111 0.71 -2.29 -2.04
C ILE A 111 -0.26 -2.00 -0.88
N PRO A 112 -1.46 -2.59 -0.88
CA PRO A 112 -2.54 -2.19 0.03
C PRO A 112 -2.27 -2.56 1.50
N HIS A 113 -1.27 -3.40 1.77
CA HIS A 113 -0.98 -3.96 3.08
C HIS A 113 0.03 -3.16 3.91
N TRP A 114 0.73 -2.18 3.32
CA TRP A 114 1.71 -1.36 4.05
C TRP A 114 1.18 -0.66 5.30
N PRO A 115 -0.07 -0.15 5.35
CA PRO A 115 -0.61 0.46 6.57
C PRO A 115 -0.65 -0.49 7.77
N PHE A 116 -0.67 -1.81 7.53
CA PHE A 116 -0.77 -2.87 8.52
C PHE A 116 0.59 -3.40 8.98
N LEU A 117 1.70 -2.88 8.44
CA LEU A 117 3.04 -3.22 8.90
C LEU A 117 3.22 -2.74 10.34
N ARG A 118 3.94 -3.52 11.16
CA ARG A 118 4.19 -3.13 12.56
C ARG A 118 5.47 -2.32 12.70
N ARG A 119 5.49 -1.44 13.71
CA ARG A 119 6.64 -0.62 14.10
C ARG A 119 7.67 -1.46 14.86
N PRO A 120 8.95 -1.46 14.45
CA PRO A 120 9.94 -2.39 15.02
C PRO A 120 10.14 -2.31 16.53
N HIS A 121 10.18 -1.09 17.09
CA HIS A 121 10.44 -0.89 18.52
C HIS A 121 9.25 -1.26 19.42
N LEU A 122 8.10 -1.63 18.85
CA LEU A 122 6.91 -2.07 19.59
C LEU A 122 6.70 -3.59 19.50
N VAL A 123 7.58 -4.32 18.81
CA VAL A 123 7.53 -5.79 18.73
C VAL A 123 8.40 -6.38 19.83
N SER A 124 7.76 -7.10 20.76
CA SER A 124 8.42 -7.76 21.88
C SER A 124 9.24 -8.97 21.43
N SER A 125 10.29 -9.33 22.18
CA SER A 125 11.06 -10.56 21.95
C SER A 125 10.25 -11.85 22.08
N ASN A 126 9.10 -11.79 22.76
CA ASN A 126 8.19 -12.93 22.91
C ASN A 126 7.17 -13.02 21.76
N ASP A 127 7.19 -12.07 20.82
CA ASP A 127 6.30 -12.08 19.67
C ASP A 127 6.76 -13.12 18.63
N PHE A 128 5.82 -13.87 18.05
CA PHE A 128 6.15 -14.91 17.07
C PHE A 128 6.89 -14.35 15.85
N ALA A 129 6.62 -13.11 15.44
CA ALA A 129 7.27 -12.50 14.29
C ALA A 129 8.58 -11.79 14.64
N TYR A 130 8.98 -11.76 15.92
CA TYR A 130 10.19 -11.09 16.39
C TYR A 130 11.46 -11.38 15.56
N PRO A 131 11.70 -12.59 15.02
CA PRO A 131 12.85 -12.83 14.14
C PRO A 131 12.94 -11.86 12.95
N ALA A 132 11.81 -11.38 12.44
CA ALA A 132 11.77 -10.41 11.34
C ALA A 132 12.00 -8.94 11.77
N TYR A 133 11.99 -8.65 13.08
CA TYR A 133 12.14 -7.29 13.64
C TYR A 133 13.46 -7.08 14.40
N GLU A 134 14.21 -8.16 14.64
CA GLU A 134 15.42 -8.09 15.43
C GLU A 134 16.59 -7.45 14.67
N PRO A 135 17.41 -6.58 15.30
CA PRO A 135 18.58 -6.02 14.63
C PRO A 135 19.58 -7.10 14.19
N LEU A 136 19.87 -7.18 12.88
CA LEU A 136 20.78 -8.19 12.30
C LEU A 136 22.14 -8.24 13.00
N MET A 137 22.64 -7.09 13.44
CA MET A 137 23.93 -6.96 14.12
C MET A 137 24.02 -7.80 15.41
N ARG A 138 22.88 -8.07 16.08
CA ARG A 138 22.82 -8.94 17.27
C ARG A 138 22.87 -10.43 16.92
N ARG A 139 22.61 -10.76 15.66
CA ARG A 139 22.54 -12.13 15.12
C ARG A 139 23.69 -12.46 14.18
N TRP A 140 24.63 -11.52 14.01
CA TRP A 140 25.84 -11.71 13.24
C TRP A 140 27.01 -12.08 14.15
N GLU A 141 27.71 -13.16 13.80
CA GLU A 141 28.96 -13.58 14.43
C GLU A 141 30.12 -13.07 13.59
N VAL A 142 30.88 -12.12 14.15
CA VAL A 142 32.05 -11.53 13.48
C VAL A 142 33.22 -12.52 13.52
N ASN A 143 33.92 -12.66 12.40
CA ASN A 143 35.16 -13.41 12.34
C ASN A 143 36.26 -12.64 13.13
N PRO A 144 36.89 -13.25 14.15
CA PRO A 144 37.93 -12.57 14.94
C PRO A 144 39.13 -12.07 14.12
N SER A 145 39.43 -12.69 12.98
CA SER A 145 40.55 -12.33 12.11
C SER A 145 40.22 -11.22 11.12
N ASP A 146 38.95 -11.03 10.75
CA ASP A 146 38.51 -9.96 9.87
C ASP A 146 37.10 -9.48 10.24
N PRO A 147 36.95 -8.27 10.81
CA PRO A 147 35.65 -7.76 11.25
C PRO A 147 34.65 -7.51 10.10
N ARG A 148 35.10 -7.55 8.84
CA ARG A 148 34.23 -7.40 7.66
C ARG A 148 33.52 -8.71 7.30
N ILE A 149 34.00 -9.82 7.82
CA ILE A 149 33.55 -11.18 7.52
C ILE A 149 32.89 -11.77 8.76
N GLY A 150 31.95 -12.67 8.55
CA GLY A 150 31.24 -13.36 9.61
C GLY A 150 30.17 -14.29 9.05
N ARG A 151 29.19 -14.59 9.88
CA ARG A 151 28.03 -15.40 9.50
C ARG A 151 26.84 -15.08 10.38
N PHE A 152 25.64 -15.39 9.92
CA PHE A 152 24.47 -15.41 10.80
C PHE A 152 24.53 -16.58 11.78
N ARG A 153 24.06 -16.35 13.00
CA ARG A 153 23.87 -17.39 14.01
C ARG A 153 22.89 -18.47 13.52
N PRO A 154 23.18 -19.76 13.70
CA PRO A 154 22.29 -20.85 13.29
C PRO A 154 20.87 -20.71 13.87
N GLU A 155 20.75 -20.30 15.13
CA GLU A 155 19.46 -20.16 15.82
C GLU A 155 18.60 -19.06 15.17
N TYR A 156 19.23 -18.00 14.67
CA TYR A 156 18.52 -16.95 13.93
C TYR A 156 18.03 -17.46 12.58
N LEU A 157 18.87 -18.18 11.83
CA LEU A 157 18.51 -18.76 10.54
C LEU A 157 17.35 -19.73 10.66
N GLU A 158 17.35 -20.57 11.70
CA GLU A 158 16.24 -21.47 12.01
C GLU A 158 14.96 -20.69 12.32
N ALA A 159 15.05 -19.65 13.16
CA ALA A 159 13.91 -18.84 13.55
C ALA A 159 13.26 -18.10 12.37
N VAL A 160 14.05 -17.47 11.48
CA VAL A 160 13.50 -16.80 10.29
C VAL A 160 12.96 -17.80 9.26
N SER A 161 13.55 -19.00 9.16
CA SER A 161 13.06 -20.07 8.31
C SER A 161 11.73 -20.64 8.81
N ALA A 162 11.60 -20.84 10.13
CA ALA A 162 10.34 -21.26 10.75
C ALA A 162 9.25 -20.22 10.52
N LEU A 163 9.52 -18.94 10.81
CA LEU A 163 8.59 -17.84 10.56
C LEU A 163 8.16 -17.75 9.09
N GLY A 164 9.10 -17.88 8.15
CA GLY A 164 8.80 -17.89 6.72
C GLY A 164 7.85 -19.02 6.32
N ARG A 165 8.11 -20.25 6.77
CA ARG A 165 7.23 -21.41 6.54
C ARG A 165 5.84 -21.21 7.11
N ASP A 166 5.75 -20.70 8.34
CA ASP A 166 4.47 -20.49 9.01
C ASP A 166 3.64 -19.44 8.25
N LEU A 167 4.23 -18.30 7.89
CA LEU A 167 3.56 -17.26 7.11
C LEU A 167 3.12 -17.77 5.73
N ASP A 168 3.95 -18.56 5.05
CA ASP A 168 3.58 -19.19 3.77
C ASP A 168 2.44 -20.18 3.91
N ALA A 169 2.44 -21.00 4.98
CA ALA A 169 1.34 -21.91 5.28
C ALA A 169 0.04 -21.14 5.52
N TYR A 170 0.08 -20.03 6.27
CA TYR A 170 -1.08 -19.15 6.48
C TYR A 170 -1.60 -18.54 5.19
N MET A 171 -0.72 -18.02 4.33
CA MET A 171 -1.13 -17.46 3.04
C MET A 171 -1.76 -18.53 2.15
N ASN A 172 -1.16 -19.71 2.06
CA ASN A 172 -1.70 -20.83 1.27
C ASN A 172 -3.07 -21.30 1.80
N ALA A 173 -3.26 -21.36 3.12
CA ALA A 173 -4.57 -21.65 3.71
C ALA A 173 -5.62 -20.57 3.37
N ALA A 174 -5.18 -19.30 3.30
CA ALA A 174 -6.03 -18.17 2.93
C ALA A 174 -6.37 -18.14 1.43
N GLN A 175 -5.63 -18.84 0.55
CA GLN A 175 -5.82 -18.83 -0.92
C GLN A 175 -7.28 -19.10 -1.34
N SER A 176 -7.94 -20.03 -0.68
CA SER A 176 -9.34 -20.40 -0.97
C SER A 176 -10.32 -19.22 -0.80
N ARG A 177 -9.99 -18.25 0.06
CA ARG A 177 -10.78 -17.06 0.34
C ARG A 177 -10.73 -16.03 -0.80
N PHE A 178 -9.71 -16.11 -1.66
CA PHE A 178 -9.46 -15.16 -2.75
C PHE A 178 -10.05 -15.56 -4.10
N ARG A 179 -10.89 -16.60 -4.17
CA ARG A 179 -11.51 -17.01 -5.44
C ARG A 179 -12.29 -15.90 -6.14
N ARG A 180 -12.77 -14.89 -5.40
CA ARG A 180 -13.53 -13.74 -5.90
C ARG A 180 -12.71 -12.45 -6.05
N ASP A 181 -11.48 -12.42 -5.52
CA ASP A 181 -10.59 -11.26 -5.55
C ASP A 181 -9.17 -11.71 -5.93
N SER A 182 -9.03 -12.06 -7.22
CA SER A 182 -7.76 -12.54 -7.79
C SER A 182 -6.68 -11.46 -7.80
N LEU A 183 -7.07 -10.18 -7.84
CA LEU A 183 -6.13 -9.06 -7.82
C LEU A 183 -5.43 -8.94 -6.47
N THR A 184 -6.17 -8.96 -5.36
CA THR A 184 -5.55 -8.90 -4.02
C THR A 184 -4.60 -10.08 -3.77
N TRP A 185 -4.92 -11.27 -4.30
CA TRP A 185 -4.02 -12.43 -4.23
C TRP A 185 -2.76 -12.27 -5.09
N ALA A 186 -2.87 -11.65 -6.27
CA ALA A 186 -1.73 -11.34 -7.13
C ALA A 186 -0.75 -10.38 -6.46
N LEU A 187 -1.25 -9.46 -5.62
CA LEU A 187 -0.47 -8.47 -4.87
C LEU A 187 0.17 -9.00 -3.57
N ARG A 188 0.11 -10.31 -3.31
CA ARG A 188 0.71 -10.89 -2.10
C ARG A 188 2.25 -10.78 -2.15
N PRO A 189 2.93 -10.50 -1.03
CA PRO A 189 4.39 -10.46 -0.98
C PRO A 189 5.03 -11.84 -1.22
N GLN A 190 6.01 -11.91 -2.12
CA GLN A 190 6.67 -13.16 -2.51
C GLN A 190 8.18 -13.21 -2.20
N TYR A 191 8.81 -12.08 -1.90
CA TYR A 191 10.27 -11.97 -1.85
C TYR A 191 10.95 -12.94 -0.86
N ALA A 192 10.48 -13.00 0.39
CA ALA A 192 11.11 -13.82 1.43
C ALA A 192 10.68 -15.30 1.34
N ASP A 193 11.00 -15.96 0.23
CA ASP A 193 10.78 -17.39 0.05
C ASP A 193 11.87 -18.24 0.72
N ALA A 194 11.66 -19.57 0.74
CA ALA A 194 12.59 -20.51 1.35
C ALA A 194 14.00 -20.46 0.72
N ALA A 195 14.11 -20.15 -0.57
CA ALA A 195 15.40 -20.07 -1.25
C ALA A 195 16.17 -18.81 -0.80
N LYS A 196 15.49 -17.64 -0.73
CA LYS A 196 16.08 -16.39 -0.24
C LYS A 196 16.47 -16.45 1.22
N ILE A 197 15.71 -17.15 2.05
CA ILE A 197 16.10 -17.38 3.44
C ILE A 197 17.33 -18.30 3.53
N ALA A 198 17.38 -19.37 2.74
CA ALA A 198 18.52 -20.28 2.71
C ALA A 198 19.81 -19.62 2.18
N GLU A 199 19.70 -18.62 1.31
CA GLU A 199 20.84 -17.82 0.84
C GLU A 199 21.58 -17.11 2.00
N LEU A 200 20.90 -16.79 3.12
CA LEU A 200 21.53 -16.13 4.27
C LEU A 200 22.63 -16.99 4.92
N ALA A 201 22.54 -18.32 4.84
CA ALA A 201 23.54 -19.23 5.38
C ALA A 201 24.89 -19.16 4.62
N ARG A 202 24.88 -18.62 3.40
CA ARG A 202 26.06 -18.48 2.53
C ARG A 202 26.67 -17.09 2.56
N VAL A 203 26.11 -16.17 3.34
CA VAL A 203 26.59 -14.79 3.40
C VAL A 203 27.82 -14.71 4.29
N GLU A 204 28.91 -14.22 3.70
CA GLU A 204 30.20 -14.10 4.38
C GLU A 204 30.50 -12.65 4.78
N TYR A 205 30.09 -11.68 3.97
CA TYR A 205 30.41 -10.27 4.21
C TYR A 205 29.28 -9.53 4.91
N TRP A 206 29.65 -8.65 5.86
CA TRP A 206 28.68 -7.88 6.64
C TRP A 206 27.77 -7.00 5.77
N TRP A 207 28.30 -6.37 4.73
CA TRP A 207 27.49 -5.53 3.83
C TRP A 207 26.40 -6.35 3.11
N GLU A 208 26.74 -7.56 2.69
CA GLU A 208 25.81 -8.47 2.05
C GLU A 208 24.79 -9.01 3.05
N ALA A 209 25.21 -9.22 4.31
CA ALA A 209 24.35 -9.64 5.40
C ALA A 209 23.26 -8.60 5.68
N VAL A 210 23.62 -7.32 5.65
CA VAL A 210 22.65 -6.23 5.80
C VAL A 210 21.70 -6.18 4.62
N ASP A 211 22.18 -6.25 3.38
CA ASP A 211 21.30 -6.15 2.20
C ASP A 211 20.34 -7.35 2.10
N LYS A 212 20.87 -8.58 2.18
CA LYS A 212 20.05 -9.80 2.07
C LYS A 212 19.21 -10.03 3.32
N GLY A 213 19.78 -9.82 4.51
CA GLY A 213 19.07 -9.97 5.78
C GLY A 213 17.91 -8.99 5.91
N MET A 214 18.11 -7.71 5.57
CA MET A 214 17.03 -6.72 5.59
C MET A 214 15.98 -7.00 4.51
N GLY A 215 16.39 -7.51 3.35
CA GLY A 215 15.45 -7.98 2.32
C GLY A 215 14.54 -9.10 2.84
N VAL A 216 15.11 -10.11 3.50
CA VAL A 216 14.35 -11.21 4.11
C VAL A 216 13.43 -10.69 5.23
N GLN A 217 13.96 -9.89 6.16
CA GLN A 217 13.15 -9.31 7.25
C GLN A 217 11.98 -8.48 6.72
N ARG A 218 12.21 -7.66 5.69
CA ARG A 218 11.16 -6.90 5.02
C ARG A 218 10.11 -7.79 4.41
N GLY A 219 10.51 -8.78 3.61
CA GLY A 219 9.55 -9.69 2.96
C GLY A 219 8.70 -10.45 3.97
N LEU A 220 9.28 -10.89 5.10
CA LEU A 220 8.53 -11.54 6.18
C LEU A 220 7.53 -10.58 6.85
N ARG A 221 7.93 -9.33 7.11
CA ARG A 221 7.04 -8.30 7.66
C ARG A 221 5.91 -7.93 6.70
N GLU A 222 6.20 -7.86 5.40
CA GLU A 222 5.19 -7.65 4.38
C GLU A 222 4.18 -8.81 4.32
N LYS A 223 4.64 -10.08 4.37
CA LYS A 223 3.75 -11.24 4.46
C LYS A 223 2.82 -11.15 5.67
N GLU A 224 3.35 -10.79 6.84
CA GLU A 224 2.56 -10.56 8.06
C GLU A 224 1.53 -9.43 7.89
N GLY A 225 1.98 -8.27 7.38
CA GLY A 225 1.10 -7.11 7.15
C GLY A 225 -0.01 -7.44 6.15
N TRP A 226 0.32 -8.22 5.11
CA TRP A 226 -0.66 -8.70 4.13
C TRP A 226 -1.70 -9.60 4.78
N LEU A 227 -1.31 -10.61 5.56
CA LEU A 227 -2.25 -11.47 6.30
C LEU A 227 -3.17 -10.64 7.23
N THR A 228 -2.60 -9.66 7.93
CA THR A 228 -3.35 -8.76 8.83
C THR A 228 -4.37 -7.90 8.06
N MET A 229 -3.99 -7.37 6.90
CA MET A 229 -4.88 -6.63 6.01
C MET A 229 -6.06 -7.50 5.57
N ILE A 230 -5.79 -8.76 5.22
CA ILE A 230 -6.82 -9.69 4.75
C ILE A 230 -7.84 -9.98 5.83
N ASP A 231 -7.39 -10.39 7.02
CA ASP A 231 -8.28 -10.66 8.14
C ASP A 231 -9.15 -9.42 8.46
N THR A 232 -8.56 -8.23 8.36
CA THR A 232 -9.26 -6.96 8.55
C THR A 232 -10.29 -6.70 7.44
N ARG A 233 -9.91 -6.87 6.18
CA ARG A 233 -10.80 -6.68 5.03
C ARG A 233 -11.99 -7.62 5.09
N GLU A 234 -11.78 -8.89 5.42
CA GLU A 234 -12.86 -9.87 5.59
C GLU A 234 -13.87 -9.43 6.65
N ALA A 235 -13.39 -8.83 7.75
CA ALA A 235 -14.25 -8.33 8.81
C ALA A 235 -15.03 -7.06 8.43
N LEU A 236 -14.43 -6.14 7.65
CA LEU A 236 -15.00 -4.81 7.39
C LEU A 236 -15.69 -4.68 6.02
N ASN A 237 -15.37 -5.51 5.03
CA ASN A 237 -15.97 -5.46 3.70
C ASN A 237 -17.50 -5.65 3.69
N PRO A 238 -18.12 -6.45 4.57
CA PRO A 238 -19.58 -6.56 4.61
C PRO A 238 -20.30 -5.28 5.02
N LEU A 239 -19.59 -4.30 5.61
CA LEU A 239 -20.20 -3.06 6.09
C LEU A 239 -20.34 -2.04 4.95
N SER A 240 -21.54 -1.49 4.79
CA SER A 240 -21.81 -0.39 3.85
C SER A 240 -21.20 0.92 4.33
N LEU A 241 -21.03 1.88 3.42
CA LEU A 241 -20.51 3.20 3.77
C LEU A 241 -21.38 3.90 4.84
N GLU A 242 -22.70 3.76 4.76
CA GLU A 242 -23.63 4.34 5.74
C GLU A 242 -23.46 3.72 7.13
N GLN A 243 -23.27 2.39 7.20
CA GLN A 243 -22.98 1.71 8.45
C GLN A 243 -21.65 2.21 9.04
N LEU A 244 -20.63 2.36 8.20
CA LEU A 244 -19.33 2.90 8.63
C LEU A 244 -19.45 4.36 9.12
N ARG A 245 -20.25 5.21 8.48
CA ARG A 245 -20.50 6.59 8.97
C ARG A 245 -21.23 6.62 10.31
N GLY A 246 -22.05 5.60 10.58
CA GLY A 246 -22.85 5.47 11.79
C GLY A 246 -22.08 4.98 13.03
N LEU A 247 -20.85 4.51 12.87
CA LEU A 247 -20.03 3.97 13.95
C LEU A 247 -19.11 5.06 14.58
N GLU A 248 -18.46 4.73 15.69
CA GLU A 248 -17.40 5.58 16.28
C GLU A 248 -16.04 4.94 16.00
N PHE A 249 -15.09 5.73 15.51
CA PHE A 249 -13.76 5.20 15.22
C PHE A 249 -13.03 4.84 16.52
N PRO A 250 -12.44 3.63 16.63
CA PRO A 250 -11.60 3.29 17.77
C PRO A 250 -10.30 4.11 17.75
N ARG A 251 -9.61 4.16 18.90
CA ARG A 251 -8.20 4.59 18.92
C ARG A 251 -7.37 3.67 18.03
N ALA A 252 -6.38 4.25 17.38
CA ALA A 252 -5.43 3.51 16.59
C ALA A 252 -4.64 2.52 17.46
N ASP A 253 -4.32 1.37 16.89
CA ASP A 253 -3.32 0.47 17.40
C ASP A 253 -1.94 1.01 17.02
N GLU A 254 -1.27 1.61 18.00
CA GLU A 254 -0.01 2.30 17.79
C GLU A 254 1.14 1.37 17.38
N ARG A 255 0.92 0.05 17.36
CA ARG A 255 1.87 -0.91 16.82
C ARG A 255 1.96 -0.83 15.30
N TYR A 256 0.95 -0.33 14.60
CA TYR A 256 0.98 -0.23 13.13
C TYR A 256 1.69 1.04 12.66
N ILE A 257 2.26 0.96 11.46
CA ILE A 257 2.92 2.07 10.76
C ILE A 257 1.89 3.13 10.35
N GLY A 258 0.71 2.71 9.88
CA GLY A 258 -0.34 3.63 9.45
C GLY A 258 -0.17 4.17 8.03
N VAL A 259 -0.94 5.22 7.70
CA VAL A 259 -1.09 5.69 6.32
C VAL A 259 -1.44 7.18 6.22
N TRP A 260 -0.91 7.85 5.19
CA TRP A 260 -1.33 9.20 4.82
C TRP A 260 -2.56 9.15 3.90
N VAL A 261 -3.67 9.77 4.33
CA VAL A 261 -5.01 9.52 3.75
C VAL A 261 -5.57 10.61 2.86
N ASN A 262 -4.86 11.74 2.69
CA ASN A 262 -5.35 12.93 1.96
C ASN A 262 -6.03 12.63 0.60
N ARG A 263 -5.54 11.65 -0.16
CA ARG A 263 -6.05 11.31 -1.51
C ARG A 263 -7.03 10.14 -1.54
N LEU A 264 -7.41 9.60 -0.40
CA LEU A 264 -8.27 8.43 -0.35
C LEU A 264 -9.73 8.82 -0.36
N HIS A 265 -10.57 7.94 -0.90
CA HIS A 265 -12.01 8.05 -0.76
C HIS A 265 -12.45 7.75 0.67
N GLU A 266 -13.55 8.37 1.10
CA GLU A 266 -14.12 8.26 2.44
C GLU A 266 -14.22 6.80 2.90
N GLY A 267 -14.81 5.92 2.08
CA GLY A 267 -14.99 4.52 2.43
C GLY A 267 -13.69 3.78 2.75
N THR A 268 -12.59 4.13 2.09
CA THR A 268 -11.28 3.53 2.36
C THR A 268 -10.71 4.07 3.68
N VAL A 269 -10.82 5.38 3.91
CA VAL A 269 -10.35 6.01 5.15
C VAL A 269 -11.12 5.50 6.36
N LEU A 270 -12.45 5.41 6.27
CA LEU A 270 -13.27 4.87 7.36
C LEU A 270 -12.86 3.43 7.68
N ARG A 271 -12.62 2.58 6.66
CA ARG A 271 -12.16 1.19 6.90
C ARG A 271 -10.81 1.14 7.60
N PHE A 272 -9.86 2.01 7.27
CA PHE A 272 -8.60 2.11 8.02
C PHE A 272 -8.82 2.55 9.46
N LEU A 273 -9.67 3.56 9.69
CA LEU A 273 -10.01 4.03 11.03
C LEU A 273 -10.64 2.92 11.88
N TYR A 274 -11.59 2.16 11.33
CA TYR A 274 -12.25 1.04 12.03
C TYR A 274 -11.35 -0.17 12.24
N ALA A 275 -10.40 -0.40 11.34
CA ALA A 275 -9.34 -1.38 11.53
C ALA A 275 -8.39 -1.02 12.68
N GLY A 276 -8.48 0.21 13.22
CA GLY A 276 -7.54 0.74 14.20
C GLY A 276 -6.18 1.07 13.57
N ILE A 277 -6.14 1.37 12.27
CA ILE A 277 -4.92 1.79 11.58
C ILE A 277 -4.71 3.29 11.83
N PRO A 278 -3.50 3.71 12.26
CA PRO A 278 -3.17 5.13 12.35
C PRO A 278 -3.37 5.83 11.00
N CYS A 279 -4.24 6.83 10.97
CA CYS A 279 -4.49 7.64 9.78
C CYS A 279 -3.89 9.02 9.97
N PHE A 280 -3.15 9.51 8.98
CA PHE A 280 -2.44 10.78 9.04
C PHE A 280 -2.86 11.68 7.89
N ILE A 281 -2.97 12.97 8.18
CA ILE A 281 -3.42 14.00 7.26
C ILE A 281 -2.40 15.12 7.28
N ALA A 282 -1.96 15.53 6.11
CA ALA A 282 -1.04 16.64 5.94
C ALA A 282 -1.77 17.84 5.33
N HIS A 283 -1.50 19.03 5.84
CA HIS A 283 -2.05 20.29 5.35
C HIS A 283 -0.92 21.30 5.16
N SER A 284 -0.94 22.07 4.07
CA SER A 284 -0.10 23.24 3.88
C SER A 284 -0.93 24.52 4.04
N TYR A 285 -0.46 25.45 4.88
CA TYR A 285 -1.10 26.75 5.05
C TYR A 285 -0.77 27.67 3.88
N ALA A 286 -1.80 28.28 3.30
CA ALA A 286 -1.64 29.39 2.37
C ALA A 286 -0.96 30.59 3.05
N SER A 287 -0.26 31.43 2.28
CA SER A 287 0.50 32.58 2.78
C SER A 287 -0.34 33.53 3.66
N GLU A 288 -1.63 33.69 3.34
CA GLU A 288 -2.58 34.55 4.05
C GLU A 288 -3.08 33.94 5.37
N ASP A 289 -3.04 32.61 5.50
CA ASP A 289 -3.48 31.86 6.69
C ASP A 289 -2.34 31.64 7.71
N ARG A 290 -1.12 32.12 7.45
CA ARG A 290 0.04 31.91 8.32
C ARG A 290 -0.10 32.56 9.69
N THR A 291 -0.66 33.76 9.73
CA THR A 291 -0.98 34.47 10.98
C THR A 291 -1.93 33.67 11.87
N ARG A 292 -2.74 32.77 11.30
CA ARG A 292 -3.66 31.90 12.03
C ARG A 292 -2.96 30.71 12.68
N ALA A 293 -1.96 30.12 12.02
CA ALA A 293 -1.11 29.09 12.62
C ALA A 293 -0.30 29.66 13.80
N ASP A 294 0.23 30.87 13.63
CA ASP A 294 0.99 31.58 14.66
C ASP A 294 0.12 32.04 15.86
N ALA A 295 -1.20 32.15 15.68
CA ALA A 295 -2.14 32.57 16.72
C ALA A 295 -2.63 31.45 17.64
N ARG A 296 -2.32 30.17 17.37
CA ARG A 296 -2.74 29.05 18.22
C ARG A 296 -1.84 28.97 19.48
N PRO A 297 -2.38 29.23 20.69
CA PRO A 297 -1.59 29.11 21.91
C PRO A 297 -1.17 27.65 22.11
N GLN A 298 0.10 27.42 22.48
CA GLN A 298 0.73 26.12 22.77
C GLN A 298 1.23 25.27 21.58
N VAL A 299 1.29 25.81 20.35
CA VAL A 299 1.85 25.04 19.25
C VAL A 299 3.38 25.12 19.20
N HIS A 300 4.05 24.00 19.44
CA HIS A 300 5.48 23.87 19.17
C HIS A 300 5.73 23.77 17.67
N PHE A 301 6.51 24.70 17.13
CA PHE A 301 6.95 24.68 15.75
C PHE A 301 8.21 23.84 15.60
N HIS A 302 8.19 22.90 14.65
CA HIS A 302 9.36 22.16 14.24
C HIS A 302 10.01 22.80 13.00
N SER A 303 11.33 22.96 13.01
CA SER A 303 12.07 23.54 11.87
C SER A 303 12.28 22.56 10.70
N ASP A 304 11.98 21.28 10.91
CA ASP A 304 12.07 20.23 9.88
C ASP A 304 11.09 19.08 10.17
N PHE A 305 10.70 18.35 9.13
CA PHE A 305 9.76 17.22 9.17
C PHE A 305 10.26 16.03 9.99
N VAL A 306 11.59 15.91 10.14
CA VAL A 306 12.24 14.87 10.95
C VAL A 306 12.14 15.16 12.44
N ILE A 307 12.17 16.43 12.85
CA ILE A 307 12.20 16.81 14.27
C ILE A 307 10.88 16.42 14.94
N GLY A 308 10.99 15.84 16.14
CA GLY A 308 9.83 15.39 16.91
C GLY A 308 9.16 14.14 16.34
N THR A 309 9.81 13.43 15.42
CA THR A 309 9.32 12.13 14.93
C THR A 309 9.93 10.95 15.66
N ASP A 310 9.20 9.84 15.64
CA ASP A 310 9.66 8.55 16.15
C ASP A 310 10.84 7.95 15.36
N LEU A 311 11.16 8.55 14.18
CA LEU A 311 12.37 8.23 13.44
C LEU A 311 13.62 8.69 14.17
N VAL A 312 13.58 9.82 14.89
CA VAL A 312 14.80 10.40 15.48
C VAL A 312 15.44 9.48 16.52
N PRO A 313 14.71 8.95 17.52
CA PRO A 313 15.29 7.97 18.44
C PRO A 313 15.70 6.69 17.73
N SER A 314 14.85 6.19 16.83
CA SER A 314 15.09 4.95 16.08
C SER A 314 16.37 5.00 15.23
N LEU A 315 16.73 6.18 14.72
CA LEU A 315 17.88 6.36 13.83
C LEU A 315 19.12 6.95 14.55
N ARG A 316 18.98 7.76 15.61
CA ARG A 316 20.12 8.38 16.32
C ARG A 316 20.89 7.44 17.25
N GLU A 317 20.21 6.48 17.86
CA GLU A 317 20.75 5.67 18.96
C GLU A 317 20.90 4.17 18.61
N GLY A 318 20.68 3.81 17.35
CA GLY A 318 20.72 2.43 16.90
C GLY A 318 22.14 1.82 16.82
N PRO A 319 22.24 0.48 16.88
CA PRO A 319 23.52 -0.24 16.77
C PRO A 319 24.27 0.08 15.47
N TYR A 320 23.55 0.29 14.36
CA TYR A 320 24.13 0.68 13.08
C TYR A 320 24.76 2.08 13.09
N GLN A 321 24.31 2.98 13.97
CA GLN A 321 24.87 4.33 14.05
C GLN A 321 26.18 4.38 14.83
N GLN A 322 26.29 3.53 15.86
CA GLN A 322 27.57 3.32 16.53
C GLN A 322 28.59 2.75 15.54
N LEU A 323 28.15 1.86 14.64
CA LEU A 323 28.96 1.30 13.57
C LEU A 323 29.43 2.37 12.58
N ALA A 324 28.51 3.18 12.06
CA ALA A 324 28.83 4.26 11.14
C ALA A 324 29.83 5.26 11.75
N ARG A 325 29.71 5.58 13.05
CA ARG A 325 30.65 6.46 13.77
C ARG A 325 32.03 5.85 13.95
N GLN A 326 32.14 4.53 14.08
CA GLN A 326 33.44 3.86 14.17
C GLN A 326 34.15 3.80 12.81
N ASP A 327 33.38 3.77 11.72
CA ASP A 327 33.87 3.87 10.34
C ASP A 327 34.02 5.35 9.86
N ALA A 328 33.93 6.33 10.78
CA ALA A 328 33.76 7.76 10.49
C ALA A 328 34.90 8.45 9.71
N GLU A 329 36.10 7.87 9.63
CA GLU A 329 37.16 8.39 8.73
C GLU A 329 36.75 8.35 7.24
N ARG A 330 35.64 7.66 6.90
CA ARG A 330 35.05 7.62 5.55
C ARG A 330 33.77 8.47 5.37
N LEU A 331 33.31 9.19 6.40
CA LEU A 331 32.00 9.88 6.41
C LEU A 331 31.98 11.25 5.71
N ASP A 332 33.13 11.80 5.30
CA ASP A 332 33.22 13.14 4.67
C ASP A 332 32.64 13.22 3.24
N ALA A 333 32.23 12.11 2.64
CA ALA A 333 31.74 12.09 1.29
C ALA A 333 30.42 11.31 1.20
N LEU A 334 29.29 11.99 1.38
CA LEU A 334 27.99 11.77 0.69
C LEU A 334 26.84 12.47 1.44
N GLU A 335 26.89 13.80 1.51
CA GLU A 335 25.68 14.63 1.69
C GLU A 335 24.83 14.71 0.42
N ARG A 336 25.30 14.13 -0.69
CA ARG A 336 24.55 14.09 -1.93
C ARG A 336 23.46 13.03 -1.82
N SER A 337 22.22 13.50 -1.64
CA SER A 337 21.04 12.80 -2.16
C SER A 337 21.37 12.33 -3.58
N VAL A 338 21.28 11.03 -3.82
CA VAL A 338 21.22 10.55 -5.19
C VAL A 338 19.88 11.06 -5.72
N GLU A 339 19.94 12.11 -6.52
CA GLU A 339 18.88 12.53 -7.44
C GLU A 339 18.59 11.34 -8.37
N GLY A 340 17.76 10.40 -7.91
CA GLY A 340 17.56 9.15 -8.65
C GLY A 340 16.44 8.26 -8.13
N VAL A 341 16.09 8.31 -6.84
CA VAL A 341 14.99 7.48 -6.34
C VAL A 341 13.68 8.27 -6.39
N GLY A 342 13.06 8.22 -7.57
CA GLY A 342 11.73 8.76 -7.86
C GLY A 342 11.79 10.11 -8.57
N ARG A 343 11.66 10.10 -9.90
CA ARG A 343 11.21 11.30 -10.62
C ARG A 343 9.92 11.77 -9.96
N PRO A 344 9.76 13.07 -9.66
CA PRO A 344 8.49 13.59 -9.19
C PRO A 344 7.42 13.24 -10.21
N ALA A 345 6.29 12.69 -9.77
CA ALA A 345 5.07 12.79 -10.56
C ALA A 345 4.84 14.28 -10.85
N ALA A 346 4.43 14.59 -12.07
CA ALA A 346 4.14 15.97 -12.47
C ALA A 346 3.23 16.63 -11.42
N ALA A 347 3.50 17.90 -11.11
CA ALA A 347 2.62 18.68 -10.25
C ALA A 347 1.22 18.68 -10.89
N ILE A 348 0.23 18.16 -10.16
CA ILE A 348 -1.17 18.19 -10.57
C ILE A 348 -1.68 19.62 -10.35
N PRO A 349 -2.52 20.18 -11.26
CA PRO A 349 -3.00 21.55 -11.17
C PRO A 349 -3.63 21.90 -9.80
N GLU A 350 -3.45 23.15 -9.38
CA GLU A 350 -3.84 23.68 -8.07
C GLU A 350 -5.37 23.78 -7.84
N ASP A 351 -6.19 23.49 -8.87
CA ASP A 351 -7.60 23.91 -8.95
C ASP A 351 -8.62 23.05 -8.16
N GLU A 352 -8.23 22.01 -7.44
CA GLU A 352 -9.16 21.20 -6.61
C GLU A 352 -8.87 21.22 -5.09
N GLN A 353 -8.11 22.20 -4.59
CA GLN A 353 -7.83 22.30 -3.16
C GLN A 353 -8.98 23.00 -2.41
N ARG A 354 -9.99 22.24 -1.96
CA ARG A 354 -10.73 22.66 -0.77
C ARG A 354 -9.75 22.70 0.39
N SER A 355 -9.47 23.91 0.90
CA SER A 355 -8.53 24.09 2.00
C SER A 355 -8.97 23.31 3.23
N SER A 356 -8.17 22.33 3.67
CA SER A 356 -8.42 21.61 4.91
C SER A 356 -8.28 22.50 6.17
N SER A 357 -7.94 23.79 6.02
CA SER A 357 -8.00 24.77 7.12
C SER A 357 -9.44 25.00 7.60
N LEU A 358 -10.40 25.15 6.68
CA LEU A 358 -11.83 25.25 7.00
C LEU A 358 -12.34 23.98 7.70
N TYR A 359 -11.82 22.82 7.29
CA TYR A 359 -12.17 21.54 7.88
C TYR A 359 -11.71 21.43 9.34
N LEU A 360 -10.45 21.80 9.65
CA LEU A 360 -9.94 21.80 11.03
C LEU A 360 -10.67 22.79 11.93
N GLU A 361 -11.12 23.93 11.38
CA GLU A 361 -11.94 24.90 12.11
C GLU A 361 -13.31 24.33 12.47
N GLN A 362 -14.03 23.78 11.48
CA GLN A 362 -15.32 23.12 11.70
C GLN A 362 -15.19 21.95 12.67
N LEU A 363 -14.10 21.18 12.58
CA LEU A 363 -13.85 20.06 13.46
C LEU A 363 -13.52 20.50 14.88
N GLY A 364 -12.71 21.56 15.06
CA GLY A 364 -12.42 22.16 16.36
C GLY A 364 -13.68 22.66 17.06
N LEU A 365 -14.57 23.33 16.32
CA LEU A 365 -15.88 23.75 16.83
C LEU A 365 -16.77 22.55 17.20
N CYS A 366 -16.76 21.48 16.40
CA CYS A 366 -17.53 20.26 16.65
C CYS A 366 -17.01 19.44 17.85
N ILE A 367 -15.70 19.43 18.10
CA ILE A 367 -15.10 18.76 19.27
C ILE A 367 -15.50 19.48 20.55
N ALA A 368 -15.48 20.82 20.54
CA ALA A 368 -15.84 21.63 21.72
C ALA A 368 -17.32 21.50 22.14
N SER A 369 -18.20 21.06 21.23
CA SER A 369 -19.66 21.10 21.44
C SER A 369 -20.34 19.76 21.71
N ARG A 370 -19.61 18.63 21.88
CA ARG A 370 -20.21 17.28 21.97
C ARG A 370 -20.11 16.62 23.36
N PRO A 371 -21.22 16.11 23.92
CA PRO A 371 -21.20 15.29 25.13
C PRO A 371 -20.70 13.86 24.85
N SER A 372 -19.91 13.32 25.78
CA SER A 372 -19.30 12.00 25.73
C SER A 372 -20.29 10.88 26.08
N ALA A 373 -20.92 10.27 25.06
CA ALA A 373 -21.63 9.01 25.25
C ALA A 373 -20.75 7.82 24.79
N PRO A 374 -20.53 6.79 25.61
CA PRO A 374 -19.81 5.60 25.17
C PRO A 374 -20.77 4.59 24.53
N PHE A 375 -20.55 4.25 23.26
CA PHE A 375 -21.09 3.03 22.66
C PHE A 375 -20.01 1.94 22.73
N LYS A 376 -20.25 0.84 23.43
CA LYS A 376 -19.31 -0.28 23.57
C LYS A 376 -19.57 -1.33 22.50
N LEU A 377 -18.54 -1.64 21.72
CA LEU A 377 -18.49 -2.85 20.89
C LEU A 377 -17.63 -3.89 21.63
N ASP A 378 -18.23 -4.64 22.55
CA ASP A 378 -17.52 -5.69 23.28
C ASP A 378 -17.25 -6.90 22.36
N GLY A 379 -16.00 -7.40 22.34
CA GLY A 379 -15.70 -8.79 21.96
C GLY A 379 -14.75 -9.06 20.79
N TRP A 380 -14.25 -8.07 20.05
CA TRP A 380 -13.56 -8.37 18.77
C TRP A 380 -12.07 -8.78 18.87
N ARG A 381 -11.30 -8.34 19.88
CA ARG A 381 -9.83 -8.52 19.92
C ARG A 381 -9.28 -9.70 20.76
N SER A 382 -10.10 -10.50 21.43
CA SER A 382 -9.60 -11.40 22.50
C SER A 382 -9.05 -12.77 22.06
N LYS A 383 -8.90 -13.09 20.76
CA LYS A 383 -8.56 -14.48 20.34
C LYS A 383 -7.10 -14.78 19.98
N ARG A 384 -6.15 -13.82 20.05
CA ARG A 384 -4.72 -14.11 19.76
C ARG A 384 -3.79 -14.14 20.98
N GLU A 385 -4.25 -13.83 22.17
CA GLU A 385 -3.42 -13.82 23.39
C GLU A 385 -3.76 -14.98 24.33
N LYS A 386 -3.55 -16.24 23.89
CA LYS A 386 -3.30 -17.36 24.81
C LYS A 386 -2.29 -18.31 24.19
N ALA A 387 -1.01 -18.08 24.46
CA ALA A 387 -0.02 -19.15 24.43
C ALA A 387 -0.29 -20.10 25.61
N PRO A 388 -0.19 -21.44 25.43
CA PRO A 388 -0.39 -22.38 26.52
C PRO A 388 0.80 -22.31 27.48
N SER A 389 0.53 -21.95 28.72
CA SER A 389 1.48 -22.07 29.82
C SER A 389 1.80 -23.55 30.05
N ALA A 390 3.09 -23.88 30.09
CA ALA A 390 3.63 -25.20 30.34
C ALA A 390 3.10 -25.81 31.65
N GLY A 391 2.49 -26.99 31.54
CA GLY A 391 2.17 -27.88 32.65
C GLY A 391 2.62 -29.29 32.26
N SER A 392 3.65 -29.77 32.95
CA SER A 392 4.24 -31.11 32.81
C SER A 392 3.22 -32.22 33.10
N SER A 393 3.02 -33.17 32.17
CA SER A 393 3.00 -34.62 32.43
C SER A 393 2.66 -35.45 31.18
N GLY A 394 3.55 -36.39 30.83
CA GLY A 394 3.26 -37.74 30.28
C GLY A 394 2.63 -37.90 28.87
N PRO A 395 3.03 -38.91 28.08
CA PRO A 395 2.63 -39.03 26.69
C PRO A 395 1.29 -39.76 26.54
N SER A 396 0.36 -39.20 25.76
CA SER A 396 -0.71 -39.97 25.13
C SER A 396 -0.93 -39.50 23.71
N GLU A 397 -0.84 -40.46 22.79
CA GLU A 397 -1.25 -40.31 21.40
C GLU A 397 -2.74 -39.93 21.34
N GLY A 398 -3.05 -38.86 20.62
CA GLY A 398 -4.42 -38.40 20.45
C GLY A 398 -4.53 -37.50 19.23
N SER A 399 -5.03 -38.06 18.13
CA SER A 399 -5.42 -37.32 16.93
C SER A 399 -6.49 -36.28 17.26
N PHE A 400 -6.26 -35.00 16.94
CA PHE A 400 -7.28 -33.98 17.03
C PHE A 400 -8.14 -33.95 15.75
N SER A 401 -9.32 -34.57 15.85
CA SER A 401 -10.44 -34.38 14.93
C SER A 401 -11.26 -33.17 15.36
N PHE A 402 -11.43 -32.17 14.50
CA PHE A 402 -12.42 -31.10 14.69
C PHE A 402 -13.61 -31.33 13.75
N SER A 403 -14.73 -31.76 14.32
CA SER A 403 -16.02 -31.88 13.63
C SER A 403 -16.57 -30.50 13.31
N ALA A 404 -16.76 -30.21 12.02
CA ALA A 404 -17.49 -29.04 11.55
C ALA A 404 -19.02 -29.26 11.68
N PRO A 405 -19.82 -28.23 12.01
CA PRO A 405 -21.27 -28.35 11.99
C PRO A 405 -21.77 -28.39 10.54
N LEU A 406 -22.51 -29.43 10.21
CA LEU A 406 -23.28 -29.59 8.98
C LEU A 406 -24.31 -28.46 8.86
N LEU A 407 -24.02 -27.49 7.99
CA LEU A 407 -25.04 -26.61 7.42
C LEU A 407 -25.61 -27.30 6.18
N THR A 408 -26.90 -27.62 6.24
CA THR A 408 -27.68 -28.10 5.10
C THR A 408 -27.71 -27.02 4.02
N PHE A 409 -27.10 -27.32 2.87
CA PHE A 409 -27.12 -26.45 1.68
C PHE A 409 -28.50 -26.48 1.01
N PRO A 410 -28.99 -25.35 0.47
CA PRO A 410 -30.16 -25.35 -0.39
C PRO A 410 -29.87 -26.08 -1.71
N SER A 411 -30.90 -26.77 -2.22
CA SER A 411 -30.91 -27.62 -3.43
C SER A 411 -30.06 -27.10 -4.61
N GLU A 412 -29.33 -28.04 -5.24
CA GLU A 412 -28.39 -27.82 -6.36
C GLU A 412 -29.04 -27.15 -7.59
N ASP A 413 -30.37 -27.19 -7.72
CA ASP A 413 -31.09 -26.61 -8.85
C ASP A 413 -31.06 -25.08 -8.87
N ARG A 414 -30.90 -24.42 -7.71
CA ARG A 414 -30.83 -22.96 -7.62
C ARG A 414 -29.43 -22.43 -7.90
N ALA A 415 -28.40 -23.18 -7.51
CA ALA A 415 -27.00 -22.85 -7.76
C ALA A 415 -26.67 -22.90 -9.26
N GLY A 416 -27.22 -23.86 -10.01
CA GLY A 416 -27.04 -23.95 -11.47
C GLY A 416 -27.59 -22.74 -12.24
N ALA A 417 -28.73 -22.19 -11.80
CA ALA A 417 -29.35 -21.02 -12.43
C ALA A 417 -28.64 -19.69 -12.12
N GLU A 418 -28.04 -19.54 -10.94
CA GLU A 418 -27.18 -18.39 -10.61
C GLU A 418 -25.84 -18.47 -11.36
N ARG A 419 -25.24 -19.66 -11.46
CA ARG A 419 -23.98 -19.90 -12.19
C ARG A 419 -24.09 -19.53 -13.67
N ALA A 420 -25.20 -19.91 -14.33
CA ALA A 420 -25.45 -19.56 -15.73
C ALA A 420 -25.77 -18.07 -15.95
N LYS A 421 -26.16 -17.33 -14.90
CA LYS A 421 -26.28 -15.86 -14.96
C LYS A 421 -24.92 -15.20 -14.80
N GLU A 422 -24.07 -15.69 -13.91
CA GLU A 422 -22.75 -15.12 -13.61
C GLU A 422 -21.80 -15.19 -14.82
N ASP A 423 -21.80 -16.31 -15.56
CA ASP A 423 -20.98 -16.46 -16.78
C ASP A 423 -21.34 -15.46 -17.89
N ARG A 424 -22.59 -14.98 -17.98
CA ARG A 424 -22.99 -13.96 -18.97
C ARG A 424 -22.41 -12.57 -18.69
N TYR A 425 -22.02 -12.32 -17.44
CA TYR A 425 -21.43 -11.04 -17.03
C TYR A 425 -19.91 -11.12 -16.85
N ALA A 426 -19.31 -12.29 -17.11
CA ALA A 426 -17.88 -12.45 -17.13
C ALA A 426 -17.26 -11.56 -18.23
N HIS A 427 -16.17 -10.88 -17.86
CA HIS A 427 -15.41 -10.09 -18.82
C HIS A 427 -14.70 -11.05 -19.79
N GLN A 428 -14.87 -10.81 -21.09
CA GLN A 428 -14.15 -11.57 -22.10
C GLN A 428 -12.73 -11.01 -22.18
N GLU A 429 -11.72 -11.86 -22.05
CA GLU A 429 -10.34 -11.44 -22.29
C GLU A 429 -10.14 -11.19 -23.79
N PRO A 430 -9.43 -10.12 -24.17
CA PRO A 430 -9.18 -9.85 -25.57
C PRO A 430 -8.22 -10.89 -26.16
N GLU A 431 -8.40 -11.22 -27.45
CA GLU A 431 -7.50 -12.13 -28.15
C GLU A 431 -6.09 -11.52 -28.19
N LYS A 432 -5.08 -12.33 -27.83
CA LYS A 432 -3.67 -11.97 -27.88
C LYS A 432 -2.95 -12.86 -28.87
N ARG A 433 -2.04 -12.28 -29.66
CA ARG A 433 -1.25 -13.00 -30.66
C ARG A 433 0.21 -12.63 -30.56
N SER A 434 1.09 -13.63 -30.49
CA SER A 434 2.53 -13.38 -30.57
C SER A 434 2.93 -13.06 -32.00
N VAL A 435 3.42 -11.85 -32.23
CA VAL A 435 3.99 -11.41 -33.52
C VAL A 435 5.49 -11.68 -33.56
N HIS A 436 6.19 -11.48 -32.44
CA HIS A 436 7.62 -11.73 -32.30
C HIS A 436 7.96 -12.18 -30.87
N ALA A 437 8.99 -13.03 -30.72
CA ALA A 437 9.32 -13.65 -29.44
C ALA A 437 9.73 -12.65 -28.34
N SER A 438 10.46 -11.59 -28.72
CA SER A 438 10.96 -10.55 -27.81
C SER A 438 10.00 -9.36 -27.59
N ARG A 439 8.86 -9.33 -28.29
CA ARG A 439 7.90 -8.22 -28.23
C ARG A 439 6.68 -8.61 -27.41
N VAL A 440 6.02 -7.63 -26.80
CA VAL A 440 4.74 -7.84 -26.10
C VAL A 440 3.72 -8.42 -27.07
N GLU A 441 2.82 -9.30 -26.59
CA GLU A 441 1.79 -9.89 -27.43
C GLU A 441 0.85 -8.81 -27.98
N TRP A 442 0.56 -8.89 -29.27
CA TRP A 442 -0.39 -8.00 -29.92
C TRP A 442 -1.80 -8.32 -29.43
N ILE A 443 -2.51 -7.31 -28.94
CA ILE A 443 -3.91 -7.39 -28.57
C ILE A 443 -4.72 -7.15 -29.84
N VAL A 444 -5.34 -8.21 -30.36
CA VAL A 444 -6.05 -8.19 -31.64
C VAL A 444 -7.34 -7.40 -31.46
N PRO A 445 -7.49 -6.21 -32.08
CA PRO A 445 -8.71 -5.45 -31.94
C PRO A 445 -9.84 -6.10 -32.78
N PRO A 446 -11.11 -5.97 -32.35
CA PRO A 446 -12.23 -6.35 -33.18
C PRO A 446 -12.31 -5.44 -34.41
N ARG A 447 -13.17 -5.81 -35.37
CA ARG A 447 -13.49 -4.93 -36.50
C ARG A 447 -14.03 -3.59 -35.97
N VAL A 448 -13.64 -2.48 -36.60
CA VAL A 448 -14.08 -1.16 -36.15
C VAL A 448 -15.60 -1.09 -36.20
N ALA A 449 -16.20 -0.94 -35.02
CA ALA A 449 -17.64 -0.91 -34.88
C ALA A 449 -18.23 0.33 -35.59
N PRO A 450 -19.34 0.17 -36.33
CA PRO A 450 -20.02 1.28 -36.97
C PRO A 450 -20.59 2.23 -35.93
N ARG A 451 -20.91 3.46 -36.35
CA ARG A 451 -21.70 4.37 -35.53
C ARG A 451 -23.06 3.73 -35.22
N ARG A 452 -23.48 3.81 -33.96
CA ARG A 452 -24.84 3.47 -33.55
C ARG A 452 -25.72 4.71 -33.50
N ASP A 453 -26.84 4.69 -34.22
CA ASP A 453 -27.81 5.79 -34.28
C ASP A 453 -28.85 5.79 -33.14
N ARG A 454 -28.66 4.95 -32.12
CA ARG A 454 -29.55 4.87 -30.95
C ARG A 454 -29.12 5.82 -29.83
N SER A 455 -29.98 5.94 -28.81
CA SER A 455 -29.68 6.69 -27.59
C SER A 455 -28.46 6.10 -26.87
N TRP A 456 -27.53 6.98 -26.51
CA TRP A 456 -26.31 6.63 -25.80
C TRP A 456 -26.58 6.60 -24.29
N THR A 457 -26.22 5.50 -23.64
CA THR A 457 -26.23 5.38 -22.18
C THR A 457 -24.89 5.85 -21.61
N ARG A 458 -24.87 6.32 -20.37
CA ARG A 458 -23.66 6.89 -19.74
C ARG A 458 -23.26 6.03 -18.56
N TYR A 459 -21.99 5.67 -18.51
CA TYR A 459 -21.39 4.88 -17.45
C TYR A 459 -20.15 5.61 -16.96
N GLU A 460 -20.04 5.82 -15.66
CA GLU A 460 -18.91 6.48 -15.02
C GLU A 460 -18.24 5.47 -14.08
N LEU A 461 -16.92 5.35 -14.14
CA LEU A 461 -16.16 4.56 -13.18
C LEU A 461 -16.20 5.29 -11.85
N ASP A 462 -16.89 4.67 -10.89
CA ASP A 462 -17.05 5.17 -9.54
C ASP A 462 -17.21 3.98 -8.58
N TYR A 463 -17.29 4.28 -7.29
CA TYR A 463 -17.52 3.28 -6.27
C TYR A 463 -19.01 3.02 -6.08
N THR A 464 -19.39 1.76 -6.02
CA THR A 464 -20.72 1.32 -5.58
C THR A 464 -20.95 1.65 -4.11
N ASP A 465 -22.19 1.52 -3.64
CA ASP A 465 -22.51 1.67 -2.20
C ASP A 465 -21.78 0.62 -1.34
N SER A 466 -21.43 -0.52 -1.95
CA SER A 466 -20.59 -1.57 -1.35
C SER A 466 -19.09 -1.25 -1.34
N GLY A 467 -18.65 -0.13 -1.91
CA GLY A 467 -17.25 0.30 -1.98
C GLY A 467 -16.42 -0.46 -3.02
N ARG A 468 -17.06 -1.11 -4.00
CA ARG A 468 -16.40 -1.77 -5.13
C ARG A 468 -16.35 -0.80 -6.31
N GLU A 469 -15.23 -0.70 -7.01
CA GLU A 469 -15.16 0.07 -8.25
C GLU A 469 -15.97 -0.62 -9.35
N ALA A 470 -16.80 0.16 -10.03
CA ALA A 470 -17.68 -0.29 -11.09
C ALA A 470 -17.96 0.82 -12.08
N PHE A 471 -18.27 0.46 -13.32
CA PHE A 471 -18.90 1.37 -14.26
C PHE A 471 -20.38 1.50 -13.91
N ILE A 472 -20.77 2.61 -13.29
CA ILE A 472 -22.12 2.86 -12.80
C ILE A 472 -22.92 3.69 -13.80
N TYR A 473 -24.13 3.25 -14.13
CA TYR A 473 -25.03 3.97 -15.01
C TYR A 473 -25.43 5.33 -14.44
N ARG A 474 -25.28 6.39 -15.25
CA ARG A 474 -25.64 7.76 -14.90
C ARG A 474 -26.77 8.29 -15.80
N GLY A 475 -27.96 8.40 -15.24
CA GLY A 475 -29.14 8.96 -15.92
C GLY A 475 -28.91 10.39 -16.42
N ARG A 476 -29.64 10.83 -17.47
CA ARG A 476 -29.37 12.06 -18.25
C ARG A 476 -29.14 13.36 -17.46
N LYS A 477 -29.76 13.50 -16.28
CA LYS A 477 -29.64 14.70 -15.42
C LYS A 477 -28.39 14.72 -14.55
N TYR A 478 -27.71 13.58 -14.41
CA TYR A 478 -26.49 13.47 -13.60
C TYR A 478 -25.33 14.20 -14.27
N LYS A 479 -24.55 14.95 -13.48
CA LYS A 479 -23.31 15.62 -13.89
C LYS A 479 -22.16 14.63 -13.76
N ILE A 480 -21.55 14.25 -14.88
CA ILE A 480 -20.34 13.43 -14.90
C ILE A 480 -19.18 14.26 -14.36
N LEU A 481 -18.37 13.67 -13.47
CA LEU A 481 -17.22 14.31 -12.85
C LEU A 481 -15.92 14.03 -13.61
N LYS A 482 -15.86 12.87 -14.27
CA LYS A 482 -14.72 12.41 -15.06
C LYS A 482 -14.63 13.12 -16.42
N GLU A 483 -13.43 13.55 -16.79
CA GLU A 483 -13.22 14.34 -18.02
C GLU A 483 -12.99 13.45 -19.24
N GLU A 484 -12.25 12.36 -19.07
CA GLU A 484 -11.96 11.42 -20.13
C GLU A 484 -13.20 10.62 -20.53
N GLU A 485 -13.47 10.61 -21.84
CA GLU A 485 -14.65 9.98 -22.41
C GLU A 485 -14.28 8.97 -23.50
N TRP A 486 -14.77 7.75 -23.33
CA TRP A 486 -14.63 6.65 -24.27
C TRP A 486 -15.99 6.14 -24.74
N PHE A 487 -16.03 5.46 -25.88
CA PHE A 487 -17.26 5.04 -26.54
C PHE A 487 -17.27 3.56 -26.84
N ASP A 488 -18.22 2.82 -26.27
CA ASP A 488 -18.60 1.50 -26.79
C ASP A 488 -19.68 1.72 -27.87
N ARG A 489 -19.25 1.65 -29.13
CA ARG A 489 -20.12 1.89 -30.30
C ARG A 489 -21.11 0.74 -30.52
N GLU A 490 -20.75 -0.49 -30.17
CA GLU A 490 -21.64 -1.64 -30.33
C GLU A 490 -22.81 -1.57 -29.34
N LYS A 491 -22.52 -1.27 -28.06
CA LYS A 491 -23.54 -1.16 -27.00
C LYS A 491 -24.15 0.22 -26.87
N GLY A 492 -23.60 1.23 -27.55
CA GLY A 492 -24.07 2.61 -27.49
C GLY A 492 -23.87 3.22 -26.10
N ARG A 493 -22.65 3.14 -25.57
CA ARG A 493 -22.30 3.64 -24.24
C ARG A 493 -21.20 4.69 -24.31
N ARG A 494 -21.35 5.72 -23.48
CA ARG A 494 -20.32 6.71 -23.14
C ARG A 494 -19.75 6.25 -21.80
N ILE A 495 -18.45 5.98 -21.76
CA ILE A 495 -17.74 5.40 -20.62
C ILE A 495 -16.77 6.47 -20.13
N TYR A 496 -16.88 6.87 -18.87
CA TYR A 496 -16.12 7.97 -18.30
C TYR A 496 -15.26 7.50 -17.14
N PHE A 497 -13.97 7.77 -17.18
CA PHE A 497 -12.99 7.39 -16.16
C PHE A 497 -11.66 8.08 -16.48
N ASP A 498 -10.86 8.40 -15.45
CA ASP A 498 -9.60 9.12 -15.64
C ASP A 498 -8.40 8.15 -15.74
N ASP A 499 -7.26 8.68 -16.19
CA ASP A 499 -5.95 8.02 -16.17
C ASP A 499 -5.89 6.71 -16.97
N PHE A 500 -6.61 6.62 -18.11
CA PHE A 500 -6.55 5.39 -18.92
C PHE A 500 -5.18 5.22 -19.59
N GLN A 501 -4.45 4.19 -19.16
CA GLN A 501 -3.26 3.74 -19.87
C GLN A 501 -3.64 2.66 -20.88
N VAL A 502 -3.50 3.00 -22.16
CA VAL A 502 -3.66 2.04 -23.26
C VAL A 502 -2.68 0.88 -23.05
N PRO A 503 -3.15 -0.39 -23.01
CA PRO A 503 -2.25 -1.52 -22.80
C PRO A 503 -1.17 -1.60 -23.90
N PRO A 504 0.08 -2.00 -23.56
CA PRO A 504 1.23 -1.94 -24.47
C PRO A 504 1.09 -2.78 -25.75
N GLY A 505 0.20 -3.78 -25.77
CA GLY A 505 -0.09 -4.60 -26.95
C GLY A 505 -1.11 -4.00 -27.92
N VAL A 506 -1.69 -2.83 -27.62
CA VAL A 506 -2.66 -2.15 -28.51
C VAL A 506 -1.90 -1.19 -29.45
N VAL A 507 -2.07 -1.39 -30.75
CA VAL A 507 -1.45 -0.54 -31.78
C VAL A 507 -2.50 0.37 -32.41
N ASN A 508 -2.18 1.67 -32.53
CA ASN A 508 -3.04 2.69 -33.15
C ASN A 508 -4.47 2.74 -32.56
N SER A 509 -4.52 2.99 -31.24
CA SER A 509 -5.77 3.05 -30.45
C SER A 509 -6.74 4.14 -30.92
N ASP A 510 -6.27 5.16 -31.63
CA ASP A 510 -7.12 6.21 -32.20
C ASP A 510 -8.10 5.68 -33.24
N VAL A 511 -7.68 4.67 -34.00
CA VAL A 511 -8.50 4.00 -35.02
C VAL A 511 -9.18 2.78 -34.42
N TRP A 512 -8.38 1.89 -33.83
CA TRP A 512 -8.82 0.56 -33.43
C TRP A 512 -9.48 0.52 -32.06
N GLY A 513 -9.36 1.58 -31.26
CA GLY A 513 -9.82 1.58 -29.87
C GLY A 513 -8.90 0.78 -28.95
N ALA A 514 -9.42 0.45 -27.78
CA ALA A 514 -8.72 -0.29 -26.74
C ALA A 514 -9.69 -1.21 -25.98
N PRO A 515 -9.21 -2.27 -25.32
CA PRO A 515 -10.04 -3.07 -24.43
C PRO A 515 -10.50 -2.21 -23.24
N VAL A 516 -11.73 -2.43 -22.81
CA VAL A 516 -12.29 -1.75 -21.63
C VAL A 516 -11.61 -2.31 -20.36
N PRO A 517 -11.25 -1.46 -19.37
CA PRO A 517 -10.74 -1.92 -18.09
C PRO A 517 -11.68 -2.90 -17.40
N HIS A 518 -11.11 -3.87 -16.68
CA HIS A 518 -11.88 -4.98 -16.11
C HIS A 518 -12.64 -4.58 -14.83
N PHE A 519 -13.73 -3.82 -15.00
CA PHE A 519 -14.66 -3.45 -13.93
C PHE A 519 -16.09 -3.92 -14.25
N PRO A 520 -16.89 -4.26 -13.23
CA PRO A 520 -18.29 -4.61 -13.42
C PRO A 520 -19.09 -3.41 -13.94
N PHE A 521 -20.08 -3.65 -14.78
CA PHE A 521 -21.05 -2.64 -15.20
C PHE A 521 -22.31 -2.78 -14.37
N ILE A 522 -22.78 -1.69 -13.77
CA ILE A 522 -23.91 -1.68 -12.85
C ILE A 522 -24.94 -0.65 -13.30
N THR A 523 -26.20 -1.06 -13.25
CA THR A 523 -27.37 -0.20 -13.44
C THR A 523 -28.17 -0.17 -12.14
N VAL A 524 -28.84 0.95 -11.89
CA VAL A 524 -29.72 1.08 -10.72
C VAL A 524 -31.16 0.90 -11.20
N ASP A 525 -31.84 -0.13 -10.69
CA ASP A 525 -33.26 -0.36 -10.89
C ASP A 525 -33.99 -0.18 -9.55
N GLY A 526 -34.60 1.00 -9.36
CA GLY A 526 -35.13 1.43 -8.07
C GLY A 526 -34.01 1.61 -7.03
N ASN A 527 -34.05 0.82 -5.95
CA ASN A 527 -33.04 0.81 -4.88
C ASN A 527 -32.07 -0.37 -4.99
N LYS A 528 -32.04 -1.09 -6.11
CA LYS A 528 -31.19 -2.27 -6.29
C LYS A 528 -30.17 -2.05 -7.39
N GLU A 529 -28.92 -2.36 -7.08
CA GLU A 529 -27.84 -2.48 -8.06
C GLU A 529 -28.02 -3.77 -8.86
N VAL A 530 -28.13 -3.65 -10.18
CA VAL A 530 -28.29 -4.77 -11.11
C VAL A 530 -27.12 -4.77 -12.08
N MET A 531 -26.46 -5.92 -12.21
CA MET A 531 -25.37 -6.12 -13.17
C MET A 531 -25.88 -5.90 -14.61
N ALA A 532 -25.18 -5.06 -15.34
CA ALA A 532 -25.37 -4.85 -16.77
C ALA A 532 -24.32 -5.63 -17.56
N LEU A 533 -24.65 -5.97 -18.81
CA LEU A 533 -23.69 -6.62 -19.71
C LEU A 533 -22.41 -5.75 -19.80
N PRO A 534 -21.19 -6.29 -19.60
CA PRO A 534 -19.98 -5.48 -19.58
C PRO A 534 -19.62 -4.96 -20.98
N SER A 535 -19.03 -3.78 -21.12
CA SER A 535 -18.43 -3.38 -22.40
C SER A 535 -17.05 -4.03 -22.53
N TYR A 536 -16.71 -4.53 -23.71
CA TYR A 536 -15.44 -5.24 -23.92
C TYR A 536 -14.40 -4.41 -24.66
N TRP A 537 -14.88 -3.52 -25.53
CA TRP A 537 -14.04 -2.70 -26.38
C TRP A 537 -14.59 -1.28 -26.44
N MET A 538 -13.70 -0.29 -26.46
CA MET A 538 -14.06 1.12 -26.46
C MET A 538 -13.18 1.92 -27.42
N TYR A 539 -13.70 3.03 -27.90
CA TYR A 539 -13.07 3.90 -28.87
C TYR A 539 -12.97 5.33 -28.34
N PRO A 540 -11.95 6.11 -28.72
CA PRO A 540 -11.79 7.49 -28.25
C PRO A 540 -12.77 8.45 -28.93
N SER A 541 -13.38 8.05 -30.05
CA SER A 541 -14.35 8.88 -30.76
C SER A 541 -15.71 8.20 -30.92
N ARG A 542 -16.77 9.02 -30.82
CA ARG A 542 -18.14 8.59 -31.09
C ARG A 542 -18.35 8.20 -32.57
N HIS A 543 -17.66 8.88 -33.47
CA HIS A 543 -17.83 8.76 -34.91
C HIS A 543 -16.62 8.07 -35.53
N PRO A 544 -16.73 6.79 -35.96
CA PRO A 544 -15.66 6.16 -36.73
C PRO A 544 -15.43 6.93 -38.04
N ARG A 545 -14.21 6.91 -38.55
CA ARG A 545 -13.95 7.37 -39.92
C ARG A 545 -14.65 6.40 -40.88
N PRO A 546 -15.37 6.89 -41.91
CA PRO A 546 -16.14 6.02 -42.81
C PRO A 546 -15.33 4.89 -43.44
N LEU A 547 -14.05 5.12 -43.73
CA LEU A 547 -13.15 4.16 -44.37
C LEU A 547 -12.66 3.04 -43.42
N ASP A 548 -12.76 3.24 -42.10
CA ASP A 548 -12.24 2.29 -41.12
C ASP A 548 -13.32 1.29 -40.67
N VAL A 549 -14.60 1.61 -40.83
CA VAL A 549 -15.73 0.79 -40.36
C VAL A 549 -15.69 -0.61 -40.99
N GLY A 550 -15.76 -1.64 -40.14
CA GLY A 550 -15.80 -3.06 -40.57
C GLY A 550 -14.47 -3.63 -41.07
N ARG A 551 -13.42 -2.79 -41.15
CA ARG A 551 -12.07 -3.21 -41.53
C ARG A 551 -11.49 -4.15 -40.45
N PRO A 552 -10.85 -5.26 -40.81
CA PRO A 552 -10.06 -6.05 -39.87
C PRO A 552 -8.70 -5.37 -39.64
N ALA A 553 -8.16 -5.46 -38.43
CA ALA A 553 -6.80 -5.00 -38.18
C ALA A 553 -5.79 -5.93 -38.85
N ILE A 554 -4.77 -5.32 -39.44
CA ILE A 554 -3.62 -6.02 -39.99
C ILE A 554 -2.65 -6.25 -38.83
N PRO A 555 -2.02 -7.43 -38.72
CA PRO A 555 -0.95 -7.65 -37.75
C PRO A 555 0.10 -6.54 -37.85
N PRO A 556 0.48 -5.91 -36.72
CA PRO A 556 1.48 -4.86 -36.73
C PRO A 556 2.86 -5.45 -37.06
N GLU A 557 3.75 -4.59 -37.52
CA GLU A 557 5.17 -4.97 -37.63
C GLU A 557 5.77 -5.14 -36.22
N PRO A 558 6.74 -6.05 -36.03
CA PRO A 558 7.35 -6.28 -34.71
C PRO A 558 7.87 -5.01 -34.03
N GLU A 559 8.32 -4.02 -34.80
CA GLU A 559 8.86 -2.75 -34.31
C GLU A 559 7.80 -1.84 -33.69
N GLU A 560 6.53 -2.00 -34.06
CA GLU A 560 5.40 -1.23 -33.54
C GLU A 560 4.96 -1.71 -32.15
N LEU A 561 5.45 -2.87 -31.71
CA LEU A 561 5.18 -3.43 -30.39
C LEU A 561 6.37 -3.17 -29.45
N PRO A 562 6.15 -2.89 -28.16
CA PRO A 562 7.24 -2.72 -27.19
C PRO A 562 7.95 -4.05 -26.90
N TYR A 563 9.17 -3.97 -26.36
CA TYR A 563 9.90 -5.14 -25.86
C TYR A 563 9.29 -5.65 -24.55
N LYS A 564 9.39 -6.96 -24.28
CA LYS A 564 8.88 -7.57 -23.03
C LYS A 564 9.62 -7.11 -21.77
N ASP A 565 10.88 -6.72 -21.90
CA ASP A 565 11.79 -6.40 -20.79
C ASP A 565 12.18 -4.90 -20.72
N GLY A 566 11.39 -4.03 -21.37
CA GLY A 566 11.67 -2.59 -21.54
C GLY A 566 10.83 -1.68 -20.65
#